data_AF-X6L9H6-F1
#
_entry.id   AF-X6L9H6-F1
#
_cell.length_a   1.000
_cell.length_b   1.000
_cell.length_c   1.000
_cell.angle_alpha   90.00
_cell.angle_beta   90.00
_cell.angle_gamma   90.00
#
_symmetry.space_group_name_H-M   'P 1'
#
loop_
_entity.id
_entity.type
_entity.pdbx_description
1 polymer ?
#
loop_
_entity_poly.entity_id
_entity_poly.type
_entity_poly.pdbx_seq_one_letter_code
_entity_poly.pdbx_strand_id
1 'polypeptide(L)'
;KKKNKKKRKQRQSHTVVYRGTPHRDKRKIEGSWTSGSLSDAFEMEMTNEMISVVTVTSEFQTRVKADYYQYQWTPFDFDTILENDGTMVGSGKDTVGVFTIDGKIDMKKKTVYFEKKYLGMHLVVYRGTIKENLVEMTGKWFINEYNEGEPASQ
;
A
#
# COMPACT_ATOMS: atom_id res chain seq x y z
N LYS A 1 -10.09 -28.53 -35.52
CA LYS A 1 -10.44 -27.75 -34.31
C LYS A 1 -9.16 -27.14 -33.71
N LYS A 2 -8.83 -25.87 -34.02
CA LYS A 2 -7.63 -25.18 -33.49
C LYS A 2 -7.93 -24.61 -32.10
N LYS A 3 -7.18 -25.04 -31.07
CA LYS A 3 -7.27 -24.51 -29.70
C LYS A 3 -6.59 -23.14 -29.64
N ASN A 4 -7.36 -22.07 -29.45
CA ASN A 4 -6.83 -20.75 -29.11
C ASN A 4 -6.26 -20.77 -27.68
N LYS A 5 -4.95 -20.95 -27.53
CA LYS A 5 -4.25 -20.66 -26.27
C LYS A 5 -4.15 -19.13 -26.15
N LYS A 6 -5.05 -18.50 -25.38
CA LYS A 6 -4.85 -17.13 -24.88
C LYS A 6 -3.49 -17.10 -24.17
N LYS A 7 -2.48 -16.47 -24.78
CA LYS A 7 -1.20 -16.19 -24.12
C LYS A 7 -1.51 -15.26 -22.94
N ARG A 8 -1.45 -15.78 -21.71
CA ARG A 8 -1.51 -14.93 -20.50
C ARG A 8 -0.31 -13.99 -20.58
N LYS A 9 -0.52 -12.69 -20.80
CA LYS A 9 0.49 -11.64 -20.61
C LYS A 9 1.07 -11.86 -19.21
N GLN A 10 2.35 -12.23 -19.12
CA GLN A 10 3.01 -12.48 -17.85
C GLN A 10 3.13 -11.14 -17.14
N ARG A 11 2.36 -10.95 -16.06
CA ARG A 11 2.42 -9.74 -15.23
C ARG A 11 3.84 -9.63 -14.66
N GLN A 12 4.54 -8.53 -14.96
CA GLN A 12 5.80 -8.24 -14.29
C GLN A 12 5.47 -7.86 -12.84
N SER A 13 5.95 -8.67 -11.91
CA SER A 13 5.85 -8.42 -10.48
C SER A 13 7.25 -8.34 -9.90
N HIS A 14 7.49 -7.39 -9.01
CA HIS A 14 8.71 -7.40 -8.21
C HIS A 14 8.37 -7.65 -6.75
N THR A 15 9.31 -8.21 -6.01
CA THR A 15 9.18 -8.36 -4.56
C THR A 15 9.74 -7.10 -3.93
N VAL A 16 8.92 -6.43 -3.12
CA VAL A 16 9.33 -5.28 -2.29
C VAL A 16 9.33 -5.68 -0.83
N VAL A 17 10.39 -5.31 -0.11
CA VAL A 17 10.49 -5.48 1.34
C VAL A 17 10.58 -4.10 1.95
N TYR A 18 9.64 -3.76 2.84
CA TYR A 18 9.66 -2.56 3.67
C TYR A 18 10.15 -2.93 5.07
N ARG A 19 11.10 -2.15 5.59
CA ARG A 19 11.61 -2.24 6.96
C ARG A 19 11.47 -0.88 7.61
N GLY A 20 10.54 -0.73 8.55
CA GLY A 20 10.23 0.54 9.20
C GLY A 20 10.44 0.48 10.70
N THR A 21 10.90 1.59 11.28
CA THR A 21 11.02 1.80 12.73
C THR A 21 9.96 2.82 13.15
N PRO A 22 8.95 2.44 13.95
CA PRO A 22 7.92 3.35 14.42
C PRO A 22 8.45 4.22 15.58
N HIS A 23 8.32 5.53 15.42
CA HIS A 23 8.58 6.55 16.42
C HIS A 23 7.25 7.05 16.99
N ARG A 24 6.76 6.37 18.03
CA ARG A 24 5.41 6.60 18.59
C ARG A 24 5.19 8.05 19.02
N ASP A 25 6.18 8.65 19.66
CA ASP A 25 6.12 10.02 20.18
C ASP A 25 6.06 11.07 19.05
N LYS A 26 6.56 10.71 17.87
CA LYS A 26 6.65 11.60 16.70
C LYS A 26 5.59 11.30 15.64
N ARG A 27 4.70 10.32 15.89
CA ARG A 27 3.71 9.83 14.93
C ARG A 27 4.31 9.50 13.57
N LYS A 28 5.54 9.01 13.59
CA LYS A 28 6.38 8.84 12.41
C LYS A 28 6.83 7.39 12.28
N ILE A 29 6.93 6.89 11.06
CA ILE A 29 7.61 5.66 10.70
C ILE A 29 8.66 6.04 9.68
N GLU A 30 9.91 5.66 9.91
CA GLU A 30 10.98 5.83 8.93
C GLU A 30 11.61 4.47 8.65
N GLY A 31 12.20 4.31 7.49
CA GLY A 31 12.69 3.01 7.10
C GLY A 31 13.36 2.97 5.75
N SER A 32 13.48 1.73 5.26
CA SER A 32 13.97 1.46 3.92
C SER A 32 13.05 0.49 3.19
N TRP A 33 13.03 0.61 1.87
CA TRP A 33 12.44 -0.37 0.97
C TRP A 33 13.53 -1.01 0.13
N THR A 34 13.34 -2.28 -0.25
CA THR A 34 14.22 -2.96 -1.22
C THR A 34 13.41 -3.68 -2.28
N SER A 35 13.90 -3.70 -3.52
CA SER A 35 13.35 -4.47 -4.65
C SER A 35 14.48 -4.97 -5.54
N GLY A 36 14.83 -6.25 -5.43
CA GLY A 36 16.01 -6.80 -6.12
C GLY A 36 17.29 -6.17 -5.57
N SER A 37 18.09 -5.54 -6.43
CA SER A 37 19.30 -4.79 -6.04
C SER A 37 19.02 -3.31 -5.72
N LEU A 38 17.78 -2.84 -5.90
CA LEU A 38 17.39 -1.47 -5.58
C LEU A 38 17.00 -1.38 -4.11
N SER A 39 17.39 -0.29 -3.47
CA SER A 39 16.98 0.02 -2.11
C SER A 39 17.02 1.52 -1.86
N ASP A 40 16.10 2.01 -1.05
CA ASP A 40 16.11 3.42 -0.66
C ASP A 40 15.33 3.69 0.64
N ALA A 41 15.39 4.93 1.12
CA ALA A 41 14.71 5.36 2.34
C ALA A 41 13.23 5.73 2.10
N PHE A 42 12.43 5.60 3.16
CA PHE A 42 11.09 6.21 3.23
C PHE A 42 10.83 6.80 4.62
N GLU A 43 9.94 7.75 4.66
CA GLU A 43 9.42 8.40 5.85
C GLU A 43 7.90 8.54 5.74
N MET A 44 7.19 8.38 6.86
CA MET A 44 5.74 8.49 6.93
C MET A 44 5.34 9.12 8.25
N GLU A 45 4.62 10.23 8.21
CA GLU A 45 4.05 10.93 9.35
C GLU A 45 2.52 10.87 9.31
N MET A 46 1.90 10.61 10.45
CA MET A 46 0.45 10.59 10.63
C MET A 46 0.00 11.86 11.37
N THR A 47 -0.98 12.57 10.82
CA THR A 47 -1.41 13.86 11.40
C THR A 47 -2.36 13.71 12.58
N ASN A 48 -3.18 12.65 12.63
CA ASN A 48 -4.11 12.41 13.72
C ASN A 48 -3.49 11.58 14.86
N GLU A 49 -4.09 11.63 16.05
CA GLU A 49 -3.64 10.87 17.22
C GLU A 49 -3.61 9.37 16.90
N MET A 50 -2.43 8.74 17.01
CA MET A 50 -2.37 7.31 17.28
C MET A 50 -3.07 7.08 18.61
N ILE A 51 -4.37 6.76 18.60
CA ILE A 51 -5.02 6.24 19.80
C ILE A 51 -4.36 4.89 20.06
N SER A 52 -3.50 4.89 21.06
CA SER A 52 -3.01 3.69 21.72
C SER A 52 -4.19 2.81 22.10
N VAL A 53 -4.26 1.60 21.53
CA VAL A 53 -4.81 0.38 22.14
C VAL A 53 -6.11 0.56 22.94
N VAL A 54 -7.21 0.05 22.37
CA VAL A 54 -8.47 -0.37 23.03
C VAL A 54 -9.46 0.75 23.35
N THR A 55 -10.35 1.01 22.39
CA THR A 55 -11.80 0.87 22.60
C THR A 55 -12.43 0.51 21.26
N VAL A 56 -13.08 -0.65 21.23
CA VAL A 56 -13.74 -1.23 20.06
C VAL A 56 -14.98 -0.40 19.75
N THR A 57 -14.91 0.59 18.84
CA THR A 57 -16.09 1.06 18.06
C THR A 57 -15.80 2.02 16.92
N SER A 58 -14.72 2.82 16.90
CA SER A 58 -14.61 3.90 15.89
C SER A 58 -13.58 3.61 14.80
N GLU A 59 -13.98 3.87 13.56
CA GLU A 59 -13.11 4.00 12.39
C GLU A 59 -12.02 5.05 12.67
N PHE A 60 -10.80 4.81 12.19
CA PHE A 60 -9.70 5.77 12.29
C PHE A 60 -9.50 6.48 10.96
N GLN A 61 -9.92 7.73 10.87
CA GLN A 61 -9.60 8.59 9.74
C GLN A 61 -8.33 9.39 10.03
N THR A 62 -7.40 9.42 9.09
CA THR A 62 -6.17 10.23 9.20
C THR A 62 -5.70 10.70 7.84
N ARG A 63 -4.89 11.76 7.84
CA ARG A 63 -4.02 12.07 6.72
C ARG A 63 -2.65 11.47 6.97
N VAL A 64 -2.16 10.76 5.96
CA VAL A 64 -0.79 10.25 5.91
C VAL A 64 0.00 11.17 5.01
N LYS A 65 1.05 11.77 5.58
CA LYS A 65 2.09 12.44 4.81
C LYS A 65 3.26 11.49 4.72
N ALA A 66 3.61 11.04 3.53
CA ALA A 66 4.76 10.17 3.35
C ALA A 66 5.71 10.81 2.36
N ASP A 67 6.98 10.50 2.51
CA ASP A 67 8.01 10.80 1.54
C ASP A 67 8.80 9.52 1.28
N TYR A 68 9.12 9.26 0.02
CA TYR A 68 10.07 8.21 -0.32
C TYR A 68 11.21 8.82 -1.12
N TYR A 69 12.41 8.28 -0.93
CA TYR A 69 13.55 8.69 -1.73
C TYR A 69 13.65 7.80 -2.97
N GLN A 70 13.72 8.44 -4.13
CA GLN A 70 14.08 7.81 -5.39
C GLN A 70 14.84 8.84 -6.22
N TYR A 71 16.17 8.91 -6.03
CA TYR A 71 17.06 9.98 -6.49
C TYR A 71 16.79 11.37 -5.90
N GLN A 72 15.56 11.65 -5.47
CA GLN A 72 15.12 12.82 -4.71
C GLN A 72 13.99 12.42 -3.74
N TRP A 73 13.81 13.19 -2.67
CA TRP A 73 12.65 13.06 -1.79
C TRP A 73 11.39 13.43 -2.55
N THR A 74 10.45 12.49 -2.62
CA THR A 74 9.19 12.64 -3.34
C THR A 74 8.02 12.49 -2.37
N PRO A 75 7.17 13.51 -2.22
CA PRO A 75 6.02 13.44 -1.34
C PRO A 75 4.93 12.55 -1.92
N PHE A 76 4.24 11.87 -1.01
CA PHE A 76 3.15 10.93 -1.23
C PHE A 76 2.12 11.11 -0.11
N ASP A 77 1.27 12.11 -0.29
CA ASP A 77 0.19 12.43 0.65
C ASP A 77 -1.10 11.71 0.26
N PHE A 78 -1.80 11.17 1.24
CA PHE A 78 -3.14 10.65 1.06
C PHE A 78 -3.97 10.69 2.35
N ASP A 79 -5.27 10.88 2.19
CA ASP A 79 -6.25 10.72 3.25
C ASP A 79 -6.69 9.25 3.28
N THR A 80 -6.78 8.65 4.47
CA THR A 80 -7.13 7.24 4.64
C THR A 80 -8.04 7.04 5.84
N ILE A 81 -8.91 6.04 5.74
CA ILE A 81 -9.73 5.50 6.81
C ILE A 81 -9.26 4.06 7.01
N LEU A 82 -8.85 3.73 8.22
CA LEU A 82 -8.57 2.37 8.67
C LEU A 82 -9.68 1.93 9.62
N GLU A 83 -10.45 0.93 9.20
CA GLU A 83 -11.48 0.31 10.01
C GLU A 83 -10.88 -0.70 11.00
N ASN A 84 -11.63 -0.99 12.07
CA ASN A 84 -11.21 -1.91 13.12
C ASN A 84 -10.99 -3.35 12.64
N ASP A 85 -11.65 -3.73 11.55
CA ASP A 85 -11.47 -5.03 10.93
C ASP A 85 -10.22 -5.08 10.01
N GLY A 86 -9.48 -3.96 9.92
CA GLY A 86 -8.30 -3.76 9.10
C GLY A 86 -8.58 -3.34 7.66
N THR A 87 -9.83 -3.07 7.28
CA THR A 87 -10.17 -2.49 5.98
C THR A 87 -9.57 -1.10 5.89
N MET A 88 -8.92 -0.79 4.78
CA MET A 88 -8.31 0.51 4.53
C MET A 88 -8.87 1.08 3.23
N VAL A 89 -9.42 2.28 3.29
CA VAL A 89 -9.85 3.03 2.10
C VAL A 89 -9.23 4.41 2.13
N GLY A 90 -8.85 4.96 0.98
CA GLY A 90 -8.22 6.26 0.96
C GLY A 90 -8.21 6.91 -0.42
N SER A 91 -7.75 8.15 -0.46
CA SER A 91 -7.55 8.88 -1.71
C SER A 91 -6.45 9.91 -1.55
N GLY A 92 -5.80 10.24 -2.66
CA GLY A 92 -4.73 11.22 -2.66
C GLY A 92 -4.36 11.65 -4.06
N LYS A 93 -3.28 12.43 -4.14
CA LYS A 93 -2.74 12.91 -5.40
C LYS A 93 -1.22 13.02 -5.28
N ASP A 94 -0.53 12.52 -6.28
CA ASP A 94 0.92 12.72 -6.44
C ASP A 94 1.25 13.24 -7.85
N THR A 95 2.52 13.16 -8.23
CA THR A 95 3.02 13.59 -9.54
C THR A 95 2.47 12.77 -10.71
N VAL A 96 2.00 11.54 -10.47
CA VAL A 96 1.37 10.68 -11.49
C VAL A 96 -0.09 11.08 -11.68
N GLY A 97 -0.82 11.35 -10.60
CA GLY A 97 -2.21 11.81 -10.68
C GLY A 97 -3.02 11.60 -9.41
N VAL A 98 -4.34 11.78 -9.54
CA VAL A 98 -5.30 11.47 -8.46
C VAL A 98 -5.50 9.97 -8.39
N PHE A 99 -5.53 9.43 -7.18
CA PHE A 99 -5.70 8.00 -6.94
C PHE A 99 -6.63 7.70 -5.77
N THR A 100 -7.17 6.48 -5.75
CA THR A 100 -7.80 5.86 -4.58
C THR A 100 -6.95 4.71 -4.06
N ILE A 101 -7.14 4.39 -2.78
CA ILE A 101 -6.54 3.24 -2.09
C ILE A 101 -7.67 2.37 -1.57
N ASP A 102 -7.58 1.06 -1.83
CA ASP A 102 -8.43 0.03 -1.22
C ASP A 102 -7.53 -1.08 -0.66
N GLY A 103 -7.71 -1.51 0.58
CA GLY A 103 -6.81 -2.46 1.20
C GLY A 103 -7.37 -3.19 2.40
N LYS A 104 -6.59 -4.16 2.88
CA LYS A 104 -6.89 -4.97 4.05
C LYS A 104 -5.62 -5.36 4.79
N ILE A 105 -5.61 -5.14 6.10
CA ILE A 105 -4.60 -5.67 7.02
C ILE A 105 -5.28 -6.75 7.88
N ASP A 106 -4.94 -8.01 7.66
CA ASP A 106 -5.39 -9.12 8.51
C ASP A 106 -4.28 -9.46 9.50
N MET A 107 -4.38 -8.90 10.71
CA MET A 107 -3.39 -9.11 11.77
C MET A 107 -3.37 -10.55 12.29
N LYS A 108 -4.47 -11.31 12.16
CA LYS A 108 -4.51 -12.73 12.56
C LYS A 108 -3.71 -13.59 11.59
N LYS A 109 -3.86 -13.34 10.29
CA LYS A 109 -3.11 -14.03 9.23
C LYS A 109 -1.75 -13.40 8.96
N LYS A 110 -1.47 -12.24 9.56
CA LYS A 110 -0.29 -11.41 9.29
C LYS A 110 -0.13 -11.11 7.80
N THR A 111 -1.24 -10.80 7.12
CA THR A 111 -1.25 -10.49 5.69
C THR A 111 -1.72 -9.06 5.46
N VAL A 112 -1.18 -8.46 4.41
CA VAL A 112 -1.50 -7.10 3.98
C VAL A 112 -1.76 -7.08 2.49
N TYR A 113 -2.76 -6.31 2.11
CA TYR A 113 -3.16 -6.09 0.75
C TYR A 113 -3.53 -4.62 0.56
N PHE A 114 -3.09 -4.01 -0.52
CA PHE A 114 -3.68 -2.76 -0.98
C PHE A 114 -3.58 -2.60 -2.50
N GLU A 115 -4.54 -1.88 -3.04
CA GLU A 115 -4.62 -1.41 -4.41
C GLU A 115 -4.55 0.10 -4.40
N LYS A 116 -3.65 0.68 -5.20
CA LYS A 116 -3.61 2.11 -5.50
C LYS A 116 -4.05 2.28 -6.96
N LYS A 117 -5.21 2.87 -7.16
CA LYS A 117 -5.84 3.04 -8.48
C LYS A 117 -5.70 4.48 -8.92
N TYR A 118 -4.90 4.75 -9.95
CA TYR A 118 -4.90 6.06 -10.58
C TYR A 118 -6.08 6.18 -11.52
N LEU A 119 -6.91 7.21 -11.34
CA LEU A 119 -8.15 7.39 -12.08
C LEU A 119 -7.86 7.47 -13.59
N GLY A 120 -8.46 6.58 -14.37
CA GLY A 120 -8.27 6.50 -15.83
C GLY A 120 -6.88 6.05 -16.31
N MET A 121 -6.02 5.51 -15.42
CA MET A 121 -4.64 5.14 -15.77
C MET A 121 -4.30 3.68 -15.45
N HIS A 122 -3.57 3.45 -14.36
CA HIS A 122 -3.04 2.14 -14.00
C HIS A 122 -3.30 1.82 -12.54
N LEU A 123 -3.30 0.53 -12.24
CA LEU A 123 -3.51 -0.02 -10.92
C LEU A 123 -2.18 -0.55 -10.40
N VAL A 124 -1.76 -0.07 -9.24
CA VAL A 124 -0.67 -0.67 -8.46
C VAL A 124 -1.29 -1.57 -7.42
N VAL A 125 -0.86 -2.83 -7.35
CA VAL A 125 -1.32 -3.76 -6.32
C VAL A 125 -0.14 -4.24 -5.51
N TYR A 126 -0.31 -4.24 -4.20
CA TYR A 126 0.61 -4.85 -3.26
C TYR A 126 -0.07 -6.00 -2.52
N ARG A 127 0.64 -7.13 -2.42
CA ARG A 127 0.24 -8.29 -1.61
C ARG A 127 1.43 -8.77 -0.81
N GLY A 128 1.31 -8.76 0.51
CA GLY A 128 2.42 -9.09 1.38
C GLY A 128 2.03 -9.74 2.69
N THR A 129 3.06 -9.99 3.48
CA THR A 129 3.00 -10.54 4.83
C THR A 129 3.73 -9.61 5.79
N ILE A 130 3.20 -9.50 7.00
CA ILE A 130 3.79 -8.75 8.11
C ILE A 130 4.59 -9.73 8.97
N LYS A 131 5.83 -9.41 9.30
CA LYS A 131 6.60 -10.22 10.24
C LYS A 131 6.14 -10.03 11.68
N GLU A 132 6.50 -10.97 12.54
CA GLU A 132 6.13 -10.98 13.97
C GLU A 132 6.49 -9.71 14.72
N ASN A 133 7.60 -9.08 14.34
CA ASN A 133 8.06 -7.84 14.95
C ASN A 133 7.30 -6.60 14.48
N LEU A 134 6.33 -6.74 13.55
CA LEU A 134 5.49 -5.68 12.97
C LEU A 134 6.25 -4.53 12.27
N VAL A 135 7.58 -4.62 12.20
CA VAL A 135 8.47 -3.62 11.60
C VAL A 135 8.95 -4.01 10.20
N GLU A 136 8.68 -5.25 9.77
CA GLU A 136 9.03 -5.72 8.43
C GLU A 136 7.79 -6.21 7.68
N MET A 137 7.60 -5.70 6.48
CA MET A 137 6.52 -6.08 5.57
C MET A 137 7.11 -6.47 4.22
N THR A 138 6.84 -7.69 3.78
CA THR A 138 7.39 -8.23 2.53
C THR A 138 6.26 -8.63 1.60
N GLY A 139 6.31 -8.21 0.35
CA GLY A 139 5.24 -8.50 -0.59
C GLY A 139 5.63 -8.35 -2.04
N LYS A 140 4.71 -8.70 -2.92
CA LYS A 140 4.84 -8.47 -4.36
C LYS A 140 4.08 -7.22 -4.74
N TRP A 141 4.74 -6.34 -5.48
CA TRP A 141 4.10 -5.24 -6.19
C TRP A 141 4.00 -5.55 -7.68
N PHE A 142 2.90 -5.15 -8.31
CA PHE A 142 2.74 -5.22 -9.75
C PHE A 142 1.86 -4.07 -10.25
N ILE A 143 2.17 -3.62 -11.47
CA ILE A 143 1.39 -2.61 -12.19
C ILE A 143 0.52 -3.33 -13.22
N ASN A 144 -0.77 -3.03 -13.21
CA ASN A 144 -1.74 -3.48 -14.21
C ASN A 144 -2.27 -2.27 -14.97
N GLU A 145 -2.59 -2.47 -16.25
CA GLU A 145 -3.50 -1.57 -16.99
C GLU A 145 -4.85 -1.56 -16.24
N TYR A 146 -5.35 -0.37 -15.88
CA TYR A 146 -6.68 -0.22 -15.30
C TYR A 146 -7.65 0.04 -16.44
N ASN A 147 -8.40 -1.00 -16.83
CA ASN A 147 -9.50 -0.84 -17.77
C ASN A 147 -10.78 -0.64 -16.96
N GLU A 148 -11.36 0.58 -17.01
CA GLU A 148 -12.75 0.76 -16.62
C GLU A 148 -13.62 -0.09 -17.55
N GLY A 149 -14.10 -1.24 -17.09
CA GLY A 149 -15.13 -1.97 -17.85
C GLY A 149 -15.19 -3.50 -17.82
N GLU A 150 -14.50 -4.24 -16.94
CA GLU A 150 -14.91 -5.64 -16.71
C GLU A 150 -15.39 -5.87 -15.28
N PRO A 151 -16.70 -6.12 -15.05
CA PRO A 151 -17.15 -6.65 -13.78
C PRO A 151 -16.45 -7.99 -13.54
N ALA A 152 -16.00 -8.22 -12.30
CA ALA A 152 -15.44 -9.50 -11.90
C ALA A 152 -16.43 -10.62 -12.25
N SER A 153 -16.10 -11.41 -13.27
CA SER A 153 -16.87 -12.58 -13.64
C SER A 153 -16.85 -13.56 -12.47
N GLN A 154 -18.05 -13.83 -11.94
CA GLN A 154 -18.35 -14.84 -10.93
C GLN A 154 -17.87 -16.24 -11.34
#